data_AF-A0A970XX06-F1
#
_entry.id   AF-A0A970XX06-F1
#
_cell.length_a   1.000
_cell.length_b   1.000
_cell.length_c   1.000
_cell.angle_alpha   90.00
_cell.angle_beta   90.00
_cell.angle_gamma   90.00
#
_symmetry.space_group_name_H-M   'P 1'
#
loop_
_entity.id
_entity.type
_entity.pdbx_description
1 polymer ?
#
loop_
_entity_poly.entity_id
_entity_poly.type
_entity_poly.pdbx_seq_one_letter_code
_entity_poly.pdbx_strand_id
1 'polypeptide(L)'
;MLGVERENNFDKALYCADPLTGLITAAALVRPEKKLAFVEVKSVAKRFKEKAFAAGANREQIASCSELGLELNEFIELGLKAMQDVAEDMGL
;
A
#
# COMPACT_ATOMS: atom_id res chain seq x y z
N MET A 1 -0.40 7.51 16.87
CA MET A 1 -0.17 6.06 16.89
C MET A 1 -0.48 5.58 18.29
N LEU A 2 -1.35 4.57 18.46
CA LEU A 2 -2.00 4.24 19.74
C LEU A 2 -1.06 3.62 20.80
N GLY A 3 0.26 3.52 20.56
CA GLY A 3 1.24 3.02 21.55
C GLY A 3 1.09 1.55 21.90
N VAL A 4 0.32 0.79 21.12
CA VAL A 4 0.10 -0.65 21.31
C VAL A 4 1.18 -1.43 20.55
N GLU A 5 1.80 -2.40 21.21
CA GLU A 5 2.79 -3.27 20.58
C GLU A 5 2.15 -4.17 19.51
N ARG A 6 2.89 -4.44 18.43
CA ARG A 6 2.47 -5.33 17.33
C ARG A 6 2.88 -6.76 17.70
N GLU A 7 2.03 -7.47 18.41
CA GLU A 7 2.37 -8.79 18.97
C GLU A 7 2.22 -9.91 17.95
N ASN A 8 1.16 -9.88 17.14
CA ASN A 8 0.81 -10.95 16.22
C ASN A 8 0.90 -10.52 14.74
N ASN A 9 0.73 -11.48 13.83
CA ASN A 9 0.80 -11.23 12.39
C ASN A 9 -0.30 -10.30 11.88
N PHE A 10 -1.48 -10.30 12.50
CA PHE A 10 -2.58 -9.43 12.11
C PHE A 10 -2.26 -7.96 12.43
N ASP A 11 -1.71 -7.68 13.61
CA ASP A 11 -1.32 -6.32 14.01
C ASP A 11 -0.25 -5.75 13.08
N LYS A 12 0.75 -6.58 12.75
CA LYS A 12 1.82 -6.23 11.81
C LYS A 12 1.27 -5.97 10.40
N ALA A 13 0.38 -6.84 9.91
CA ALA A 13 -0.24 -6.69 8.60
C ALA A 13 -1.09 -5.43 8.51
N LEU A 14 -1.92 -5.15 9.51
CA LEU A 14 -2.75 -3.96 9.56
C LEU A 14 -1.88 -2.69 9.57
N TYR A 15 -0.81 -2.70 10.36
CA TYR A 15 0.12 -1.59 10.50
C TYR A 15 0.84 -1.24 9.19
N CYS A 16 1.33 -2.24 8.44
CA CYS A 16 2.01 -1.98 7.17
C CYS A 16 1.04 -1.75 6.01
N ALA A 17 -0.17 -2.30 6.07
CA ALA A 17 -1.18 -2.18 5.00
C ALA A 17 -1.83 -0.79 4.96
N ASP A 18 -2.12 -0.16 6.11
CA ASP A 18 -2.75 1.17 6.17
C ASP A 18 -2.04 2.21 5.27
N PRO A 19 -0.74 2.50 5.45
CA PRO A 19 -0.03 3.45 4.59
C PRO A 19 0.15 2.93 3.14
N LEU A 20 0.19 1.61 2.92
CA LEU A 20 0.29 1.05 1.57
C LEU A 20 -0.98 1.35 0.76
N THR A 21 -2.16 1.20 1.35
CA THR A 21 -3.42 1.50 0.66
C THR A 21 -3.49 2.97 0.24
N GLY A 22 -3.07 3.89 1.10
CA GLY A 22 -2.98 5.31 0.76
C GLY A 22 -2.02 5.59 -0.40
N LEU A 23 -0.89 4.89 -0.47
CA LEU A 23 0.06 4.97 -1.58
C LEU A 23 -0.55 4.46 -2.89
N ILE A 24 -1.25 3.32 -2.86
CA ILE A 24 -1.90 2.70 -4.02
C ILE A 24 -3.05 3.58 -4.53
N THR A 25 -3.91 4.07 -3.63
CA THR A 25 -4.99 5.00 -3.98
C THR A 25 -4.46 6.26 -4.62
N ALA A 26 -3.41 6.87 -4.06
CA ALA A 26 -2.77 8.03 -4.68
C ALA A 26 -2.23 7.70 -6.09
N ALA A 27 -1.66 6.50 -6.28
CA ALA A 27 -1.18 6.04 -7.59
C ALA A 27 -2.30 5.89 -8.63
N ALA A 28 -3.51 5.48 -8.21
CA ALA A 28 -4.69 5.47 -9.07
C ALA A 28 -5.16 6.90 -9.39
N LEU A 29 -5.27 7.77 -8.39
CA LEU A 29 -5.85 9.12 -8.53
C LEU A 29 -5.05 10.07 -9.42
N VAL A 30 -3.73 9.85 -9.57
CA VAL A 30 -2.89 10.64 -10.49
C VAL A 30 -2.98 10.20 -11.95
N ARG A 31 -3.65 9.08 -12.24
CA ARG A 31 -3.90 8.65 -13.61
C ARG A 31 -5.12 9.36 -14.19
N PRO A 32 -5.18 9.62 -15.51
CA PRO A 32 -6.35 10.20 -16.16
C PRO A 32 -7.63 9.40 -15.91
N GLU A 33 -7.54 8.08 -15.92
CA GLU A 33 -8.66 7.16 -15.74
C GLU A 33 -9.15 7.09 -14.29
N LYS A 34 -8.27 7.45 -13.33
CA LYS A 34 -8.50 7.33 -11.87
C LYS A 34 -8.93 5.94 -11.42
N LYS A 35 -8.46 4.91 -12.12
CA LYS A 35 -8.82 3.50 -11.88
C LYS A 35 -7.64 2.63 -11.47
N LEU A 36 -7.84 1.75 -10.49
CA LEU A 36 -6.90 0.74 -10.02
C LEU A 36 -6.59 -0.32 -11.08
N ALA A 37 -7.52 -0.57 -12.01
CA ALA A 37 -7.32 -1.49 -13.13
C ALA A 37 -6.10 -1.16 -14.01
N PHE A 38 -5.66 0.12 -14.01
CA PHE A 38 -4.49 0.57 -14.78
C PHE A 38 -3.24 0.77 -13.91
N VAL A 39 -3.31 0.48 -12.61
CA VAL A 39 -2.16 0.57 -11.70
C VAL A 39 -1.40 -0.75 -11.73
N GLU A 40 -0.07 -0.65 -11.85
CA GLU A 40 0.83 -1.81 -11.88
C GLU A 40 1.76 -1.79 -10.66
N VAL A 41 2.15 -2.97 -10.18
CA VAL A 41 3.10 -3.15 -9.06
C VAL A 41 4.37 -2.32 -9.26
N LYS A 42 4.95 -2.33 -10.46
CA LYS A 42 6.16 -1.54 -10.78
C LYS A 42 5.95 -0.04 -10.60
N SER A 43 4.77 0.47 -10.94
CA SER A 43 4.43 1.88 -10.77
C SER A 43 4.37 2.24 -9.28
N VAL A 44 3.69 1.41 -8.47
CA VAL A 44 3.61 1.60 -7.02
C VAL A 44 4.99 1.49 -6.36
N ALA A 45 5.81 0.51 -6.74
CA ALA A 45 7.18 0.35 -6.25
C ALA A 45 8.08 1.54 -6.60
N LYS A 46 7.87 2.19 -7.76
CA LYS A 46 8.54 3.45 -8.10
C LYS A 46 8.07 4.58 -7.19
N ARG A 47 6.75 4.75 -7.02
CA ARG A 47 6.15 5.78 -6.15
C ARG A 47 6.53 5.62 -4.68
N PHE A 48 6.73 4.38 -4.22
CA PHE A 48 7.25 4.09 -2.89
C PHE A 48 8.60 4.79 -2.63
N LYS A 49 9.49 4.82 -3.63
CA LYS A 49 10.81 5.48 -3.52
C LYS A 49 10.71 7.01 -3.59
N GLU A 50 9.63 7.55 -4.15
CA GLU A 50 9.37 8.98 -4.26
C GLU A 50 8.70 9.49 -2.97
N LYS A 51 9.49 9.88 -1.96
CA LYS A 51 8.96 10.32 -0.65
C LYS A 51 7.98 11.50 -0.72
N ALA A 52 8.10 12.36 -1.72
CA ALA A 52 7.17 13.47 -1.94
C ALA A 52 5.78 13.02 -2.46
N PHE A 53 5.73 11.88 -3.15
CA PHE A 53 4.48 11.32 -3.64
C PHE A 53 3.70 10.69 -2.49
N ALA A 54 2.43 11.08 -2.28
CA ALA A 54 1.65 10.59 -1.14
C ALA A 54 2.44 10.69 0.18
N ALA A 55 2.90 11.89 0.53
CA ALA A 55 3.80 12.14 1.66
C ALA A 55 3.24 11.68 3.02
N GLY A 56 1.92 11.52 3.13
CA GLY A 56 1.28 10.93 4.31
C GLY A 56 1.46 9.42 4.46
N ALA A 57 1.79 8.70 3.38
CA ALA A 57 2.02 7.26 3.43
C ALA A 57 3.44 6.97 3.97
N ASN A 58 3.53 6.50 5.20
CA ASN A 58 4.80 6.24 5.86
C ASN A 58 5.53 5.04 5.23
N ARG A 59 6.70 5.30 4.63
CA ARG A 59 7.49 4.28 3.91
C ARG A 59 8.11 3.23 4.82
N GLU A 60 8.49 3.60 6.04
CA GLU A 60 9.05 2.69 7.03
C GLU A 60 7.98 1.73 7.54
N GLN A 61 6.75 2.21 7.74
CA GLN A 61 5.62 1.37 8.09
C GLN A 61 5.30 0.36 7.00
N ILE A 62 5.25 0.77 5.74
CA ILE A 62 5.04 -0.14 4.61
C ILE A 62 6.18 -1.19 4.58
N ALA A 63 7.44 -0.78 4.75
CA ALA A 63 8.60 -1.66 4.72
C ALA A 63 8.67 -2.65 5.92
N SER A 64 7.90 -2.41 6.98
CA SER A 64 7.75 -3.36 8.09
C SER A 64 7.00 -4.64 7.69
N CYS A 65 6.51 -4.75 6.45
CA CYS A 65 6.02 -6.02 5.89
C CYS A 65 7.06 -7.16 5.93
N SER A 66 8.35 -6.81 6.00
CA SER A 66 9.43 -7.79 6.23
C SER A 66 9.30 -8.53 7.57
N GLU A 67 8.65 -7.94 8.58
CA GLU A 67 8.32 -8.61 9.85
C GLU A 67 7.29 -9.75 9.68
N LEU A 68 6.61 -9.81 8.52
CA LEU A 68 5.71 -10.88 8.10
C LEU A 68 6.42 -11.89 7.17
N GLY A 69 7.71 -11.70 6.89
CA GLY A 69 8.46 -12.52 5.94
C GLY A 69 8.14 -12.23 4.48
N LEU A 70 7.57 -11.06 4.17
CA LEU A 70 7.24 -10.64 2.80
C LEU A 70 8.27 -9.64 2.28
N GLU A 71 8.70 -9.83 1.03
CA GLU A 71 9.44 -8.81 0.30
C GLU A 71 8.52 -7.64 -0.06
N LEU A 72 9.08 -6.44 -0.18
CA LEU A 72 8.30 -5.23 -0.45
C LEU A 72 7.44 -5.35 -1.72
N ASN A 73 7.99 -5.92 -2.80
CA ASN A 73 7.24 -6.07 -4.05
C ASN A 73 6.09 -7.09 -3.92
N GLU A 74 6.29 -8.17 -3.17
CA GLU A 74 5.24 -9.16 -2.90
C GLU A 74 4.12 -8.52 -2.08
N PHE A 75 4.48 -7.72 -1.08
CA PHE A 75 3.51 -6.99 -0.27
C PHE A 75 2.72 -5.95 -1.07
N ILE A 76 3.39 -5.20 -1.95
CA ILE A 76 2.73 -4.27 -2.88
C ILE A 76 1.78 -5.02 -3.82
N GLU A 77 2.20 -6.16 -4.37
CA GLU A 77 1.37 -6.97 -5.26
C GLU A 77 0.12 -7.51 -4.56
N LEU A 78 0.27 -8.04 -3.33
CA LEU A 78 -0.83 -8.51 -2.51
C LEU A 78 -1.83 -7.37 -2.23
N GLY A 79 -1.35 -6.22 -1.77
CA GLY A 79 -2.20 -5.07 -1.48
C GLY A 79 -2.91 -4.52 -2.73
N LEU A 80 -2.20 -4.43 -3.86
CA LEU A 80 -2.77 -3.93 -5.11
C LEU A 80 -3.87 -4.86 -5.63
N LYS A 81 -3.63 -6.17 -5.66
CA LYS A 81 -4.64 -7.16 -6.11
C LYS A 81 -5.88 -7.12 -5.20
N ALA A 82 -5.67 -7.14 -3.89
CA ALA A 82 -6.77 -7.06 -2.93
C ALA A 82 -7.61 -5.78 -3.12
N MET A 83 -6.97 -4.63 -3.38
CA MET A 83 -7.68 -3.38 -3.67
C MET A 83 -8.36 -3.39 -5.04
N GLN A 84 -7.77 -4.05 -6.04
CA GLN A 84 -8.40 -4.21 -7.37
C GLN A 84 -9.68 -5.05 -7.30
N ASP A 85 -9.72 -6.08 -6.45
CA ASP A 85 -10.89 -6.94 -6.26
C ASP A 85 -12.10 -6.19 -5.66
N VAL A 86 -11.86 -5.10 -4.93
CA VAL A 86 -12.90 -4.24 -4.31
C VAL A 86 -12.92 -2.82 -4.89
N ALA A 87 -12.32 -2.60 -6.07
CA ALA A 87 -12.12 -1.27 -6.64
C ALA A 87 -13.45 -0.54 -6.87
N GLU A 88 -14.50 -1.26 -7.32
CA GLU A 88 -15.83 -0.70 -7.55
C GLU A 88 -16.44 -0.11 -6.26
N ASP A 89 -16.29 -0.81 -5.13
CA ASP A 89 -16.77 -0.35 -3.81
C ASP A 89 -15.99 0.88 -3.32
N MET A 90 -14.73 1.02 -3.73
CA MET A 90 -13.88 2.15 -3.41
C MET A 90 -14.08 3.36 -4.33
N GLY A 91 -14.86 3.21 -5.42
CA GLY A 91 -15.00 4.23 -6.48
C GLY A 91 -13.71 4.48 -7.25
N LEU A 92 -12.84 3.47 -7.31
CA LEU A 92 -11.53 3.46 -8.00
C LEU A 92 -11.47 2.35 -9.05
#